data_AF-A0A7Z9MMF6-F1
#
_entry.id   AF-A0A7Z9MMF6-F1
#
_cell.length_a   1.000
_cell.length_b   1.000
_cell.length_c   1.000
_cell.angle_alpha   90.00
_cell.angle_beta   90.00
_cell.angle_gamma   90.00
#
_symmetry.space_group_name_H-M   'P 1'
#
loop_
_entity.id
_entity.type
_entity.pdbx_description
1 polymer ?
#
loop_
_entity_poly.entity_id
_entity_poly.type
_entity_poly.pdbx_seq_one_letter_code
_entity_poly.pdbx_strand_id
1 'polypeptide(L)'
;MSDNTNTYNLQRVLRIRDGMAITIGMVIGAGILRTPGLIAGYLGDPWLILGLWFFGGVVVALSTLVLAEMSAALPEAGGKYVYARHAWGDTMGFVAGWSELLVSRGFSGAAKAV
;
A
#
# COMPACT_ATOMS: atom_id res chain seq x y z
N MET A 1 41.38 16.51 -13.93
CA MET A 1 40.33 16.51 -12.89
C MET A 1 39.46 15.28 -13.15
N SER A 2 39.68 14.20 -12.39
CA SER A 2 38.95 12.93 -12.56
C SER A 2 37.73 12.96 -11.66
N ASP A 3 36.53 13.10 -12.24
CA ASP A 3 35.26 13.03 -11.51
C ASP A 3 34.99 11.58 -11.11
N ASN A 4 35.26 11.27 -9.85
CA ASN A 4 34.86 10.02 -9.22
C ASN A 4 33.38 10.12 -8.83
N THR A 5 32.46 10.09 -9.80
CA THR A 5 31.04 9.88 -9.51
C THR A 5 30.87 8.42 -9.10
N ASN A 6 31.04 8.15 -7.81
CA ASN A 6 30.79 6.88 -7.19
C ASN A 6 29.28 6.58 -7.33
N THR A 7 28.89 5.94 -8.43
CA THR A 7 27.51 5.50 -8.66
C THR A 7 27.23 4.41 -7.64
N TYR A 8 26.60 4.80 -6.53
CA TYR A 8 26.11 3.87 -5.52
C TYR A 8 25.10 2.91 -6.17
N ASN A 9 25.60 1.78 -6.67
CA ASN A 9 24.79 0.76 -7.31
C ASN A 9 24.20 -0.15 -6.22
N LEU A 10 22.89 -0.05 -6.01
CA LEU A 10 22.18 -0.89 -5.05
C LEU A 10 22.26 -2.36 -5.48
N GLN A 11 22.85 -3.20 -4.63
CA GLN A 11 22.87 -4.64 -4.88
C GLN A 11 21.44 -5.20 -4.84
N ARG A 12 21.06 -5.94 -5.90
CA ARG A 12 19.77 -6.65 -5.98
C ARG A 12 19.79 -7.92 -5.12
N VAL A 13 19.71 -7.75 -3.80
CA VAL A 13 19.67 -8.85 -2.82
C VAL A 13 18.25 -9.25 -2.40
N LEU A 14 17.26 -8.38 -2.63
CA LEU A 14 15.88 -8.61 -2.21
C LEU A 14 15.22 -9.72 -3.04
N ARG A 15 14.83 -10.81 -2.37
CA ARG A 15 14.13 -11.93 -2.99
C ARG A 15 12.62 -11.80 -2.81
N ILE A 16 11.86 -12.64 -3.52
CA ILE A 16 10.40 -12.71 -3.43
C ILE A 16 9.93 -12.92 -1.99
N ARG A 17 10.64 -13.75 -1.22
CA ARG A 17 10.31 -14.01 0.20
C ARG A 17 10.40 -12.74 1.05
N ASP A 18 11.40 -11.92 0.81
CA ASP A 18 11.58 -10.65 1.53
C ASP A 18 10.47 -9.67 1.15
N GLY A 19 10.12 -9.59 -0.14
CA GLY A 19 8.99 -8.79 -0.61
C GLY A 19 7.64 -9.22 -0.02
N MET A 20 7.40 -10.53 0.08
CA MET A 20 6.20 -11.06 0.74
C MET A 20 6.17 -10.70 2.22
N ALA A 21 7.29 -10.86 2.93
CA ALA A 21 7.38 -10.52 4.35
C ALA A 21 7.10 -9.03 4.60
N ILE A 22 7.67 -8.14 3.78
CA ILE A 22 7.42 -6.70 3.84
C ILE A 22 5.93 -6.41 3.61
N THR A 23 5.33 -7.03 2.59
CA THR A 23 3.91 -6.81 2.25
C THR A 23 2.99 -7.27 3.39
N ILE A 24 3.23 -8.44 3.96
CA ILE A 24 2.46 -8.95 5.11
C ILE A 24 2.60 -8.00 6.31
N GLY A 25 3.81 -7.54 6.59
CA GLY A 25 4.07 -6.58 7.68
C GLY A 25 3.40 -5.23 7.48
N MET A 26 3.23 -4.77 6.23
CA MET A 26 2.50 -3.54 5.91
C MET A 26 0.98 -3.71 6.04
N VAL A 27 0.43 -4.90 5.74
CA VAL A 27 -1.02 -5.17 5.78
C VAL A 27 -1.51 -5.41 7.21
N ILE A 28 -0.76 -6.16 8.02
CA ILE A 28 -1.14 -6.48 9.40
C ILE A 28 -0.77 -5.30 10.32
N GLY A 29 -1.72 -4.40 10.54
CA GLY A 29 -1.59 -3.27 11.46
C GLY A 29 -2.56 -3.32 12.65
N ALA A 30 -2.63 -2.23 13.42
CA ALA A 30 -3.55 -2.10 14.57
C ALA A 30 -5.04 -2.22 14.20
N GLY A 31 -5.39 -2.07 12.92
CA GLY A 31 -6.76 -2.17 12.43
C GLY A 31 -7.44 -3.48 12.81
N ILE A 32 -6.76 -4.62 12.62
CA ILE A 32 -7.34 -5.95 12.88
C ILE A 32 -7.80 -6.15 14.34
N LEU A 33 -7.23 -5.39 15.28
CA LEU A 33 -7.59 -5.49 16.70
C LEU A 33 -8.84 -4.65 17.03
N ARG A 34 -9.19 -3.66 16.20
CA ARG A 34 -10.29 -2.71 16.46
C ARG A 34 -11.49 -2.94 15.55
N THR A 35 -11.29 -3.13 14.24
CA THR A 35 -12.39 -3.23 13.27
C THR A 35 -13.33 -4.40 13.53
N PRO A 36 -12.86 -5.63 13.84
CA PRO A 36 -13.76 -6.75 14.09
C PRO A 36 -14.68 -6.52 15.29
N GLY A 37 -14.16 -5.91 16.37
CA GLY A 37 -14.95 -5.56 17.55
C GLY A 37 -16.04 -4.52 17.24
N LEU A 38 -15.73 -3.52 16.42
CA LEU A 38 -16.72 -2.54 15.96
C LEU A 38 -17.81 -3.20 15.11
N ILE A 39 -17.42 -4.03 14.14
CA ILE A 39 -18.36 -4.73 13.25
C ILE A 39 -19.26 -5.68 14.06
N ALA A 40 -18.70 -6.38 15.05
CA ALA A 40 -19.47 -7.23 15.95
C ALA A 40 -20.50 -6.45 16.77
N GLY A 41 -20.15 -5.24 17.23
CA GLY A 41 -21.08 -4.35 17.92
C GLY A 41 -22.26 -3.87 17.06
N TYR A 42 -22.11 -3.80 15.74
CA TYR A 42 -23.16 -3.36 14.83
C TYR A 42 -24.05 -4.51 14.31
N LEU A 43 -23.47 -5.67 13.98
CA LEU A 43 -24.21 -6.73 13.28
C LEU A 43 -24.78 -7.81 14.22
N GLY A 44 -24.20 -8.04 15.40
CA GLY A 44 -24.69 -9.02 16.39
C GLY A 44 -24.65 -10.50 15.98
N ASP A 45 -24.60 -10.81 14.68
CA ASP A 45 -24.59 -12.16 14.10
C ASP A 45 -23.17 -12.56 13.61
N PRO A 46 -22.57 -13.64 14.17
CA PRO A 46 -21.26 -14.15 13.75
C PRO A 46 -21.13 -14.49 12.25
N TRP A 47 -22.19 -15.01 11.63
CA TRP A 47 -22.14 -15.42 10.23
C TRP A 47 -22.12 -14.24 9.27
N LEU A 48 -22.85 -13.17 9.60
CA LEU A 48 -22.81 -11.93 8.82
C LEU A 48 -21.44 -11.26 8.91
N ILE A 49 -20.80 -11.30 10.08
CA ILE A 49 -19.44 -10.75 10.27
C ILE A 49 -18.44 -11.52 9.40
N LEU A 50 -18.48 -12.85 9.41
CA LEU A 50 -17.61 -13.68 8.57
C LEU A 50 -17.88 -13.48 7.07
N GLY A 51 -19.16 -13.36 6.68
CA GLY A 51 -19.55 -13.08 5.30
C GLY A 51 -19.01 -11.73 4.81
N LEU A 52 -19.10 -10.68 5.63
CA LEU A 52 -18.56 -9.36 5.31
C LEU A 52 -17.03 -9.39 5.21
N TRP A 53 -16.37 -10.13 6.10
CA TRP A 53 -14.92 -10.33 6.05
C TRP A 53 -14.47 -11.04 4.78
N PHE A 54 -15.19 -12.10 4.40
CA PHE A 54 -14.92 -12.83 3.17
C PHE A 54 -15.13 -11.93 1.95
N PHE A 55 -16.25 -11.19 1.88
CA PHE A 55 -16.53 -10.27 0.79
C PHE A 55 -15.47 -9.16 0.69
N GLY A 56 -15.08 -8.56 1.82
CA GLY A 56 -13.99 -7.58 1.88
C GLY A 56 -12.67 -8.17 1.38
N GLY A 57 -12.35 -9.41 1.77
CA GLY A 57 -11.20 -10.14 1.28
C GLY A 57 -11.20 -10.33 -0.23
N VAL A 58 -12.35 -10.69 -0.82
CA VAL A 58 -12.50 -10.82 -2.29
C VAL A 58 -12.27 -9.48 -2.99
N VAL A 59 -12.86 -8.39 -2.49
CA VAL A 59 -12.68 -7.05 -3.08
C VAL A 59 -11.20 -6.62 -3.03
N VAL A 60 -10.51 -6.88 -1.91
CA VAL A 60 -9.08 -6.59 -1.78
C VAL A 60 -8.26 -7.46 -2.73
N ALA A 61 -8.55 -8.76 -2.84
CA ALA A 61 -7.85 -9.66 -3.74
C ALA A 61 -7.95 -9.19 -5.21
N LEU A 62 -9.15 -8.81 -5.67
CA LEU A 62 -9.35 -8.26 -7.01
C LEU A 62 -8.57 -6.95 -7.22
N SER A 63 -8.60 -6.05 -6.24
CA SER A 63 -7.85 -4.78 -6.28
C SER A 63 -6.34 -4.99 -6.35
N THR A 64 -5.82 -5.97 -5.59
CA THR A 64 -4.39 -6.29 -5.57
C THR A 64 -3.93 -6.95 -6.86
N LEU A 65 -4.77 -7.75 -7.53
CA LEU A 65 -4.42 -8.34 -8.83
C LEU A 65 -4.19 -7.28 -9.90
N VAL A 66 -5.05 -6.27 -9.97
CA VAL A 66 -4.87 -5.14 -10.89
C VAL A 66 -3.57 -4.39 -10.58
N LEU A 67 -3.29 -4.16 -9.30
CA LEU A 67 -2.03 -3.53 -8.88
C LEU A 67 -0.81 -4.40 -9.21
N ALA A 68 -0.93 -5.72 -9.11
CA ALA A 68 0.13 -6.67 -9.44
C ALA A 68 0.47 -6.60 -10.94
N GLU A 69 -0.54 -6.56 -11.81
CA GLU A 69 -0.37 -6.38 -13.26
C GLU A 69 0.36 -5.07 -13.58
N MET A 70 -0.06 -3.95 -12.96
CA MET A 70 0.64 -2.67 -13.13
C MET A 70 2.09 -2.72 -12.62
N SER A 71 2.34 -3.40 -11.50
CA SER A 71 3.69 -3.53 -10.93
C SER A 71 4.63 -4.37 -11.80
N ALA A 72 4.08 -5.36 -12.51
CA ALA A 72 4.83 -6.15 -13.47
C ALA A 72 5.08 -5.36 -14.77
N ALA A 73 4.11 -4.55 -15.21
CA ALA A 73 4.21 -3.74 -16.43
C ALA A 73 5.18 -2.56 -16.29
N LEU A 74 5.23 -1.93 -15.11
CA LEU A 74 6.07 -0.76 -14.81
C LEU A 74 7.00 -1.07 -13.62
N PRO A 75 8.10 -1.82 -13.82
CA PRO A 75 9.02 -2.25 -12.76
C PRO A 75 9.99 -1.14 -12.33
N GLU A 76 9.46 0.05 -12.05
CA GLU A 76 10.20 1.22 -11.61
C GLU A 76 10.04 1.45 -10.10
N ALA A 77 11.08 2.02 -9.48
CA ALA A 77 11.01 2.41 -8.08
C ALA A 77 10.16 3.68 -7.92
N GLY A 78 8.97 3.54 -7.33
CA GLY A 78 8.11 4.69 -6.98
C GLY A 78 6.63 4.38 -6.75
N GLY A 79 6.19 3.13 -6.93
CA GLY A 79 4.84 2.70 -6.55
C GLY A 79 3.73 3.43 -7.30
N LYS A 80 2.66 3.82 -6.59
CA LYS A 80 1.47 4.44 -7.19
C LYS A 80 1.76 5.75 -7.90
N TYR A 81 2.77 6.49 -7.44
CA TYR A 81 3.24 7.72 -8.08
C TYR A 81 3.65 7.47 -9.54
N VAL A 82 4.41 6.40 -9.82
CA VAL A 82 4.86 6.08 -11.18
C VAL A 82 3.67 5.77 -12.08
N TYR A 83 2.69 5.04 -11.55
CA TYR A 83 1.49 4.69 -12.31
C TYR A 83 0.67 5.92 -12.69
N ALA A 84 0.45 6.84 -11.74
CA ALA A 84 -0.26 8.09 -12.01
C ALA A 84 0.50 9.01 -12.96
N ARG A 85 1.83 9.09 -12.80
CA ARG A 85 2.71 9.86 -13.68
C ARG A 85 2.72 9.31 -15.10
N HIS A 86 2.77 7.99 -15.25
CA HIS A 86 2.79 7.32 -16.55
C HIS A 86 1.46 7.50 -17.30
N ALA A 87 0.32 7.44 -16.59
CA ALA A 87 -1.00 7.56 -17.19
C ALA A 87 -1.42 9.01 -17.52
N TRP A 88 -1.06 9.98 -16.67
CA TRP A 88 -1.58 11.36 -16.75
C TRP A 88 -0.52 12.47 -16.74
N GLY A 89 0.77 12.12 -16.75
CA GLY A 89 1.87 13.08 -16.78
C GLY A 89 2.31 13.59 -15.40
N ASP A 90 3.29 14.50 -15.41
CA ASP A 90 4.02 14.94 -14.22
C ASP A 90 3.15 15.65 -13.17
N THR A 91 2.14 16.40 -13.60
CA THR A 91 1.25 17.15 -12.68
C THR A 91 0.41 16.20 -11.82
N MET A 92 -0.19 15.18 -12.45
CA MET A 92 -0.97 14.17 -11.73
C MET A 92 -0.09 13.23 -10.94
N GLY A 93 1.12 12.93 -11.41
CA GLY A 93 2.14 12.27 -10.59
C GLY A 93 2.41 13.05 -9.30
N PHE A 94 2.67 14.36 -9.39
CA PHE A 94 2.93 15.20 -8.23
C PHE A 94 1.76 15.21 -7.23
N VAL A 95 0.53 15.38 -7.70
CA VAL A 95 -0.67 15.35 -6.86
C VAL A 95 -0.84 13.98 -6.20
N ALA A 96 -0.65 12.89 -6.94
CA ALA A 96 -0.74 11.54 -6.41
C ALA A 96 0.30 11.30 -5.30
N GLY A 97 1.55 11.68 -5.54
CA GLY A 97 2.63 11.57 -4.55
C GLY A 97 2.34 12.39 -3.28
N TRP A 98 1.87 13.63 -3.43
CA TRP A 98 1.47 14.46 -2.29
C TRP A 98 0.27 13.88 -1.53
N SER A 99 -0.74 13.37 -2.24
CA SER A 99 -1.90 12.74 -1.60
C SER A 99 -1.50 11.51 -0.80
N GLU A 100 -0.61 10.68 -1.34
CA GLU A 100 -0.11 9.49 -0.65
C GLU A 100 0.70 9.84 0.59
N LEU A 101 1.55 10.88 0.53
CA LEU A 101 2.28 11.39 1.70
C LEU A 101 1.34 11.90 2.79
N LEU A 102 0.31 12.66 2.41
CA LEU A 102 -0.66 13.22 3.36
C LEU A 102 -1.48 12.13 4.05
N VAL A 103 -1.95 11.13 3.30
CA VAL A 103 -2.75 10.03 3.86
C VAL A 103 -1.90 9.10 4.72
N SER A 104 -0.70 8.73 4.25
CA SER A 104 0.15 7.74 4.94
C SER A 104 0.92 8.32 6.13
N ARG A 105 1.41 9.56 6.04
CA ARG A 105 2.27 10.18 7.07
C ARG A 105 1.60 11.33 7.81
N GLY A 106 0.80 12.16 7.11
CA GLY A 106 0.15 13.33 7.71
C GLY A 106 -1.05 12.98 8.59
N PHE A 107 -1.90 12.06 8.16
CA PHE A 107 -3.18 11.82 8.85
C PHE A 107 -3.05 10.90 10.08
N SER A 108 -2.15 9.91 10.07
CA SER A 108 -1.96 9.01 11.21
C SER A 108 -1.27 9.67 12.41
N GLY A 109 -0.55 10.78 12.22
CA GLY A 109 0.05 11.57 13.30
C GLY A 109 -0.96 12.55 13.93
N ALA A 110 -1.77 13.23 13.13
CA ALA A 110 -2.74 14.22 13.62
C ALA A 110 -4.00 13.59 14.25
N ALA A 111 -4.48 12.45 13.74
CA ALA A 111 -5.67 11.78 14.27
C ALA A 111 -5.45 11.05 15.61
N LYS A 112 -4.24 11.07 16.18
CA LYS A 112 -3.93 10.57 17.54
C LYS A 112 -3.67 11.68 18.57
N ALA A 113 -3.76 12.95 18.17
CA ALA A 113 -3.51 14.11 19.03
C ALA A 113 -4.80 14.80 19.52
N VAL A 114 -5.97 14.19 19.29
CA VAL A 114 -7.28 14.59 19.85
C VAL A 114 -7.91 13.39 20.54
#